data_AF-A0A349WXK1-F1
#
_entry.id   AF-A0A349WXK1-F1
#
_cell.length_a   1.000
_cell.length_b   1.000
_cell.length_c   1.000
_cell.angle_alpha   90.00
_cell.angle_beta   90.00
_cell.angle_gamma   90.00
#
_symmetry.space_group_name_H-M   'P 1'
#
loop_
_entity.id
_entity.type
_entity.pdbx_description
1 polymer ?
#
loop_
_entity_poly.entity_id
_entity_poly.type
_entity_poly.pdbx_seq_one_letter_code
_entity_poly.pdbx_strand_id
1 'polypeptide(L)'
;MPGLKIHRIQVLASGTIAVRIPIYPRVSPAGVLWAVTFRLRVPIRLRLQISVRYKFIVLLIKNMTANKKGFTLIELLVVVSIIGILATLVTANLNAARSRSRDAVRKADFKNLQTALRLYYNDSGSYPPLSTSIPWGAEWSTSSNVYMSKVPNDPLPGQAYTYAPDAANDTFTLTACLENKSDAKCDKDASGNIIACSGDSGCRYSVKP
;
A
#
# COMPACT_ATOMS: atom_id res chain seq x y z
N MET A 1 -28.99 -21.77 -10.84
CA MET A 1 -28.01 -20.66 -10.74
C MET A 1 -28.16 -19.78 -11.97
N PRO A 2 -28.57 -18.51 -11.86
CA PRO A 2 -28.70 -17.65 -13.04
C PRO A 2 -27.29 -17.25 -13.53
N GLY A 3 -26.96 -17.65 -14.76
CA GLY A 3 -25.68 -17.37 -15.40
C GLY A 3 -25.48 -15.88 -15.69
N LEU A 4 -24.26 -15.40 -15.49
CA LEU A 4 -23.84 -14.02 -15.74
C LEU A 4 -23.97 -13.70 -17.25
N LYS A 5 -25.03 -12.98 -17.66
CA LYS A 5 -25.19 -12.50 -19.05
C LYS A 5 -24.61 -11.10 -19.20
N ILE A 6 -23.52 -10.97 -19.96
CA ILE A 6 -22.93 -9.68 -20.35
C ILE A 6 -23.85 -9.02 -21.39
N HIS A 7 -24.36 -7.82 -21.11
CA HIS A 7 -25.42 -7.20 -21.92
C HIS A 7 -24.90 -6.26 -23.03
N ARG A 8 -23.75 -5.58 -22.82
CA ARG A 8 -23.17 -4.70 -23.85
C ARG A 8 -21.68 -4.45 -23.60
N ILE A 9 -20.87 -4.63 -24.63
CA ILE A 9 -19.46 -4.21 -24.69
C ILE A 9 -19.40 -3.02 -25.64
N GLN A 10 -18.83 -1.90 -25.20
CA GLN A 10 -18.65 -0.72 -26.05
C GLN A 10 -17.16 -0.33 -26.08
N VAL A 11 -16.66 -0.09 -27.30
CA VAL A 11 -15.33 0.47 -27.52
C VAL A 11 -15.48 1.98 -27.56
N LEU A 12 -14.79 2.70 -26.67
CA LEU A 12 -14.81 4.15 -26.63
C LEU A 12 -13.80 4.72 -27.64
N ALA A 13 -14.07 5.92 -28.16
CA ALA A 13 -13.18 6.65 -29.07
C ALA A 13 -11.75 6.84 -28.53
N SER A 14 -11.56 6.75 -27.20
CA SER A 14 -10.25 6.77 -26.52
C SER A 14 -9.48 5.44 -26.56
N GLY A 15 -9.92 4.46 -27.36
CA GLY A 15 -9.25 3.15 -27.43
C GLY A 15 -9.33 2.38 -26.11
N THR A 16 -10.47 2.46 -25.43
CA THR A 16 -10.70 1.77 -24.14
C THR A 16 -11.99 0.95 -24.21
N ILE A 17 -11.95 -0.28 -23.70
CA ILE A 17 -13.15 -1.13 -23.59
C ILE A 17 -13.84 -0.84 -22.27
N ALA A 18 -15.12 -0.50 -22.32
CA ALA A 18 -16.00 -0.43 -21.17
C ALA A 18 -16.99 -1.60 -21.22
N VAL A 19 -16.99 -2.42 -20.17
CA VAL A 19 -17.93 -3.54 -20.01
C VAL A 19 -18.97 -3.13 -18.96
N ARG A 20 -20.25 -3.24 -19.31
CA ARG A 20 -21.36 -2.98 -18.38
C ARG A 20 -21.88 -4.32 -17.86
N ILE A 21 -21.66 -4.60 -16.58
CA ILE A 21 -22.17 -5.80 -15.92
C ILE A 21 -23.21 -5.34 -14.88
N PRO A 22 -24.49 -5.71 -15.02
CA PRO A 22 -25.46 -5.48 -13.96
C PRO A 22 -25.17 -6.42 -12.80
N ILE A 23 -24.90 -5.86 -11.63
CA ILE A 23 -24.80 -6.63 -10.38
C ILE A 23 -26.16 -6.52 -9.72
N TYR A 24 -26.92 -7.61 -9.67
CA TYR A 24 -28.18 -7.64 -8.93
C TYR A 24 -27.86 -7.93 -7.45
N PRO A 25 -28.16 -7.01 -6.51
CA PRO A 25 -28.00 -7.32 -5.10
C PRO A 25 -28.96 -8.46 -4.71
N ARG A 26 -28.47 -9.42 -3.92
CA ARG A 26 -29.31 -10.49 -3.35
C ARG A 26 -30.19 -9.86 -2.27
N VAL A 27 -31.42 -9.48 -2.65
CA VAL A 27 -32.60 -9.11 -1.84
C VAL A 27 -32.33 -8.28 -0.57
N SER A 28 -32.67 -6.99 -0.60
CA SER A 28 -32.98 -6.21 0.61
C SER A 28 -34.50 -6.19 0.85
N PRO A 29 -34.99 -6.06 2.10
CA PRO A 29 -36.41 -6.12 2.42
C PRO A 29 -37.24 -4.89 1.95
N ALA A 30 -36.62 -3.88 1.35
CA ALA A 30 -37.23 -2.55 1.18
C ALA A 30 -37.57 -2.14 -0.27
N GLY A 31 -37.53 -3.07 -1.23
CA GLY A 31 -38.12 -2.82 -2.58
C GLY A 31 -37.46 -1.74 -3.45
N VAL A 32 -36.28 -1.22 -3.09
CA VAL A 32 -35.59 -0.20 -3.90
C VAL A 32 -34.56 -0.82 -4.84
N LEU A 33 -34.87 -0.86 -6.14
CA LEU A 33 -33.99 -1.33 -7.21
C LEU A 33 -32.93 -0.26 -7.56
N TRP A 34 -31.85 -0.15 -6.79
CA TRP A 34 -30.67 0.63 -7.21
C TRP A 34 -29.75 -0.24 -8.06
N ALA A 35 -29.71 -0.02 -9.38
CA ALA A 35 -28.74 -0.67 -10.25
C ALA A 35 -27.35 -0.02 -10.09
N VAL A 36 -26.43 -0.69 -9.39
CA VAL A 36 -25.04 -0.25 -9.31
C VAL A 36 -24.31 -0.67 -10.58
N THR A 37 -24.02 0.29 -11.46
CA THR A 37 -23.25 0.02 -12.68
C THR A 37 -21.76 0.09 -12.38
N PHE A 38 -21.07 -1.05 -12.43
CA PHE A 38 -19.61 -1.08 -12.35
C PHE A 38 -19.00 -0.84 -13.73
N ARG A 39 -18.13 0.17 -13.87
CA ARG A 39 -17.36 0.43 -15.10
C ARG A 39 -15.92 0.00 -14.89
N LEU A 40 -15.53 -1.16 -15.44
CA LEU A 40 -14.12 -1.54 -15.53
C LEU A 40 -13.51 -0.90 -16.78
N ARG A 41 -12.46 -0.10 -16.61
CA ARG A 41 -11.75 0.58 -17.68
C ARG A 41 -10.44 -0.16 -17.97
N VAL A 42 -10.38 -0.92 -19.07
CA VAL A 42 -9.17 -1.67 -19.44
C VAL A 42 -8.50 -1.02 -20.66
N PRO A 43 -7.25 -0.51 -20.55
CA PRO A 43 -6.57 0.09 -21.69
C PRO A 43 -6.29 -0.97 -22.78
N ILE A 44 -6.72 -0.73 -24.03
CA ILE A 44 -6.55 -1.68 -25.16
C ILE A 44 -5.07 -1.98 -25.45
N ARG A 45 -4.18 -1.04 -25.09
CA ARG A 45 -2.72 -1.17 -25.28
C ARG A 45 -2.10 -2.36 -24.53
N LEU A 46 -2.79 -2.94 -23.54
CA LEU A 46 -2.30 -4.13 -22.82
C LEU A 46 -2.42 -5.42 -23.63
N ARG A 47 -3.41 -5.53 -24.55
CA ARG A 47 -3.61 -6.74 -25.36
C ARG A 47 -2.55 -6.94 -26.43
N LEU A 48 -2.02 -5.85 -27.01
CA LEU A 48 -0.97 -5.95 -28.03
C LEU A 48 0.37 -6.37 -27.42
N GLN A 49 0.76 -5.79 -26.29
CA GLN A 49 2.05 -6.06 -25.66
C GLN A 49 2.13 -7.49 -25.08
N ILE A 50 1.07 -7.99 -24.44
CA ILE A 50 1.06 -9.37 -23.92
C ILE A 50 1.10 -10.36 -25.08
N SER A 51 0.32 -10.13 -26.15
CA SER A 51 0.26 -11.05 -27.29
C SER A 51 1.55 -11.13 -28.07
N VAL A 52 2.19 -9.98 -28.31
CA VAL A 52 3.48 -9.91 -29.02
C VAL A 52 4.60 -10.50 -28.17
N ARG A 53 4.62 -10.25 -26.85
CA ARG A 53 5.66 -10.79 -25.96
C ARG A 53 5.54 -12.30 -25.75
N TYR A 54 4.35 -12.84 -25.51
CA TYR A 54 4.21 -14.29 -25.33
C TYR A 54 4.47 -15.03 -26.65
N LYS A 55 4.02 -14.49 -27.79
CA LYS A 55 4.15 -15.17 -29.08
C LYS A 55 5.61 -15.18 -29.55
N PHE A 56 6.39 -14.14 -29.26
CA PHE A 56 7.84 -14.14 -29.47
C PHE A 56 8.55 -15.20 -28.59
N ILE A 57 8.17 -15.29 -27.31
CA ILE A 57 8.72 -16.31 -26.39
C ILE A 57 8.32 -17.74 -26.82
N VAL A 58 7.06 -17.98 -27.21
CA VAL A 58 6.57 -19.30 -27.64
C VAL A 58 7.13 -19.70 -29.00
N LEU A 59 7.32 -18.75 -29.92
CA LEU A 59 7.89 -19.02 -31.25
C LEU A 59 9.39 -19.31 -31.16
N LEU A 60 10.11 -18.73 -30.18
CA LEU A 60 11.48 -19.13 -29.83
C LEU A 60 11.55 -20.58 -29.29
N ILE A 61 10.54 -21.03 -28.54
CA ILE A 61 10.52 -22.39 -27.97
C ILE A 61 10.08 -23.44 -29.02
N LYS A 62 9.23 -23.07 -29.98
CA LYS A 62 8.62 -24.01 -30.94
C LYS A 62 9.61 -24.61 -31.95
N ASN A 63 10.75 -23.96 -32.20
CA ASN A 63 11.78 -24.45 -33.12
C ASN A 63 12.77 -25.45 -32.50
N MET A 64 12.61 -25.83 -31.22
CA MET A 64 13.53 -26.74 -30.53
C MET A 64 12.96 -28.17 -30.33
N THR A 65 12.02 -28.62 -31.17
CA THR A 65 11.41 -29.97 -31.04
C THR A 65 11.75 -30.93 -32.17
N ALA A 66 12.95 -30.80 -32.75
CA ALA A 66 13.48 -31.76 -33.72
C ALA A 66 14.98 -32.00 -33.56
N ASN A 67 15.42 -32.42 -32.37
CA ASN A 67 16.58 -33.30 -32.14
C ASN A 67 16.78 -33.47 -30.63
N LYS A 68 16.66 -34.71 -30.12
CA LYS A 68 17.03 -35.03 -28.73
C LYS A 68 18.57 -35.04 -28.62
N LYS A 69 19.19 -33.87 -28.51
CA LYS A 69 20.58 -33.72 -28.09
C LYS A 69 20.61 -33.57 -26.57
N GLY A 70 21.49 -34.32 -25.90
CA GLY A 70 21.66 -34.25 -24.45
C GLY A 70 22.09 -32.85 -24.01
N PHE A 71 21.61 -32.43 -22.84
CA PHE A 71 21.98 -31.17 -22.19
C PHE A 71 23.51 -31.09 -22.07
N THR A 72 24.12 -30.05 -22.61
CA THR A 72 25.55 -29.83 -22.42
C THR A 72 25.79 -29.17 -21.05
N LEU A 73 26.90 -29.51 -20.39
CA LEU A 73 27.30 -28.88 -19.12
C LEU A 73 27.43 -27.35 -19.25
N ILE A 74 27.87 -26.88 -20.42
CA ILE A 74 28.03 -25.45 -20.69
C ILE A 74 26.70 -24.70 -20.84
N GLU A 75 25.66 -25.33 -21.40
CA GLU A 75 24.32 -24.73 -21.47
C GLU A 75 23.74 -24.49 -20.09
N LEU A 76 23.89 -25.45 -19.17
CA LEU A 76 23.41 -25.29 -17.80
C LEU A 76 24.20 -24.21 -17.06
N LEU A 77 25.52 -24.13 -17.29
CA LEU A 77 26.40 -23.14 -16.68
C LEU A 77 26.03 -21.70 -17.06
N VAL A 78 25.70 -21.45 -18.33
CA VAL A 78 25.29 -20.11 -18.80
C VAL A 78 23.91 -19.72 -18.25
N VAL A 79 23.00 -20.67 -18.05
CA VAL A 79 21.67 -20.37 -17.51
C VAL A 79 21.73 -19.93 -16.05
N VAL A 80 22.47 -20.68 -15.21
CA VAL A 80 22.59 -20.33 -13.78
C VAL A 80 23.35 -19.01 -13.58
N SER A 81 24.31 -18.68 -14.46
CA SER A 81 25.01 -17.40 -14.40
C SER A 81 24.09 -16.22 -14.72
N ILE A 82 23.24 -16.33 -15.74
CA ILE A 82 22.26 -15.29 -16.08
C ILE A 82 21.20 -15.14 -14.98
N ILE A 83 20.69 -16.24 -14.42
CA ILE A 83 19.73 -16.20 -13.29
C ILE A 83 20.38 -15.51 -12.08
N GLY A 84 21.65 -15.80 -11.79
CA GLY A 84 22.40 -15.15 -10.70
C GLY A 84 22.49 -13.63 -10.87
N ILE A 85 22.80 -13.15 -12.08
CA ILE A 85 22.88 -11.71 -12.39
C ILE A 85 21.49 -11.05 -12.27
N LEU A 86 20.43 -11.69 -12.76
CA LEU A 86 19.07 -11.15 -12.66
C LEU A 86 18.55 -11.12 -11.21
N ALA A 87 18.90 -12.12 -10.40
CA ALA A 87 18.44 -12.23 -9.01
C ALA A 87 18.96 -11.08 -8.12
N THR A 88 20.20 -10.61 -8.33
CA THR A 88 20.76 -9.49 -7.55
C THR A 88 20.05 -8.17 -7.84
N LEU A 89 19.77 -7.87 -9.12
CA LEU A 89 19.07 -6.65 -9.54
C LEU A 89 17.63 -6.59 -9.00
N VAL A 90 16.93 -7.73 -8.97
CA VAL A 90 15.55 -7.81 -8.45
C VAL A 90 15.53 -7.57 -6.94
N THR A 91 16.50 -8.12 -6.21
CA THR A 91 16.54 -8.05 -4.74
C THR A 91 16.70 -6.61 -4.24
N ALA A 92 17.56 -5.80 -4.86
CA ALA A 92 17.76 -4.40 -4.48
C ALA A 92 16.48 -3.56 -4.67
N ASN A 93 15.77 -3.76 -5.79
CA ASN A 93 14.53 -3.06 -6.07
C ASN A 93 13.40 -3.47 -5.11
N LEU A 94 13.34 -4.75 -4.74
CA LEU A 94 12.34 -5.25 -3.80
C LEU A 94 12.48 -4.62 -2.41
N ASN A 95 13.71 -4.42 -1.93
CA ASN A 95 13.95 -3.81 -0.62
C ASN A 95 13.46 -2.36 -0.57
N ALA A 96 13.74 -1.57 -1.62
CA ALA A 96 13.23 -0.19 -1.73
C ALA A 96 11.70 -0.12 -1.88
N ALA A 97 11.08 -1.10 -2.55
CA ALA A 97 9.63 -1.18 -2.65
C ALA A 97 8.99 -1.52 -1.28
N ARG A 98 9.60 -2.44 -0.52
CA ARG A 98 9.16 -2.81 0.82
C ARG A 98 9.25 -1.65 1.81
N SER A 99 10.33 -0.87 1.80
CA SER A 99 10.46 0.30 2.67
C SER A 99 9.38 1.35 2.39
N ARG A 100 9.15 1.69 1.11
CA ARG A 100 8.06 2.58 0.70
C ARG A 100 6.68 2.07 1.09
N SER A 101 6.45 0.75 1.02
CA SER A 101 5.20 0.15 1.46
C SER A 101 4.99 0.30 2.97
N ARG A 102 6.03 0.12 3.78
CA ARG A 102 5.96 0.34 5.24
C ARG A 102 5.76 1.82 5.57
N ASP A 103 6.43 2.72 4.87
CA ASP A 103 6.22 4.16 5.02
C ASP A 103 4.78 4.59 4.69
N ALA A 104 4.15 3.96 3.68
CA ALA A 104 2.74 4.19 3.38
C ALA A 104 1.81 3.71 4.50
N VAL A 105 2.11 2.57 5.12
CA VAL A 105 1.39 2.06 6.30
C VAL A 105 1.51 3.04 7.47
N ARG A 106 2.73 3.48 7.82
CA ARG A 106 2.97 4.48 8.89
C ARG A 106 2.13 5.75 8.70
N LYS A 107 2.07 6.27 7.47
CA LYS A 107 1.28 7.47 7.14
C LYS A 107 -0.22 7.23 7.25
N ALA A 108 -0.70 6.03 6.91
CA ALA A 108 -2.11 5.66 7.05
C ALA A 108 -2.48 5.52 8.54
N ASP A 109 -1.61 4.86 9.32
CA ASP A 109 -1.76 4.69 10.76
C ASP A 109 -1.86 6.03 11.48
N PHE A 110 -1.04 7.01 11.09
CA PHE A 110 -1.07 8.36 11.67
C PHE A 110 -2.37 9.11 11.37
N LYS A 111 -2.98 8.89 10.20
CA LYS A 111 -4.30 9.47 9.90
C LYS A 111 -5.38 8.85 10.78
N ASN A 112 -5.35 7.53 10.98
CA ASN A 112 -6.30 6.84 11.85
C ASN A 112 -6.13 7.30 13.30
N LEU A 113 -4.88 7.41 13.78
CA LEU A 113 -4.55 7.93 15.11
C LEU A 113 -5.01 9.38 15.29
N GLN A 114 -4.81 10.25 14.31
CA GLN A 114 -5.27 11.64 14.35
C GLN A 114 -6.80 11.69 14.49
N THR A 115 -7.54 10.85 13.76
CA THR A 115 -8.98 10.75 13.91
C THR A 115 -9.38 10.25 15.32
N ALA A 116 -8.74 9.20 15.83
CA ALA A 116 -9.02 8.69 17.18
C ALA A 116 -8.72 9.72 18.28
N LEU A 117 -7.61 10.47 18.16
CA LEU A 117 -7.25 11.55 19.07
C LEU A 117 -8.28 12.69 19.05
N ARG A 118 -8.80 13.05 17.87
CA ARG A 118 -9.88 14.04 17.76
C ARG A 118 -11.20 13.54 18.37
N LEU A 119 -11.50 12.25 18.27
CA LEU A 119 -12.67 11.67 18.95
C LEU A 119 -12.51 11.76 20.47
N TYR A 120 -11.34 11.42 21.00
CA TYR A 120 -11.03 11.59 22.43
C TYR A 120 -11.18 13.05 22.87
N TYR A 121 -10.68 13.98 22.06
CA TYR A 121 -10.79 15.41 22.31
C TYR A 121 -12.25 15.86 22.44
N ASN A 122 -13.12 15.40 21.54
CA ASN A 122 -14.54 15.76 21.56
C ASN A 122 -15.25 15.28 22.83
N ASP A 123 -14.82 14.15 23.40
CA ASP A 123 -15.44 13.56 24.59
C ASP A 123 -14.85 14.12 25.90
N SER A 124 -13.54 14.37 25.93
CA SER A 124 -12.80 14.75 27.16
C SER A 124 -12.47 16.25 27.24
N GLY A 125 -12.66 17.01 26.17
CA GLY A 125 -12.35 18.44 26.09
C GLY A 125 -10.86 18.79 26.07
N SER A 126 -9.97 17.80 26.03
CA SER A 126 -8.52 17.96 25.91
C SER A 126 -7.90 16.71 25.30
N TYR A 127 -6.69 16.83 24.74
CA TYR A 127 -5.94 15.66 24.28
C TYR A 127 -5.38 14.83 25.45
N PRO A 128 -5.15 13.52 25.28
CA PRO A 128 -4.61 12.66 26.33
C PRO A 128 -3.29 13.20 26.90
N PRO A 129 -3.14 13.32 28.23
CA PRO A 129 -1.88 13.74 28.82
C PRO A 129 -0.81 12.64 28.67
N LEU A 130 0.47 13.00 28.81
CA LEU A 130 1.59 12.04 28.77
C LEU A 130 1.44 10.88 29.78
N SER A 131 0.72 11.10 30.88
CA SER A 131 0.44 10.08 31.90
C SER A 131 -0.51 8.99 31.40
N THR A 132 -1.37 9.29 30.42
CA THR A 132 -2.24 8.32 29.76
C THR A 132 -1.46 7.73 28.58
N SER A 133 -0.54 6.83 28.88
CA SER A 133 0.26 6.13 27.87
C SER A 133 -0.66 5.58 26.77
N ILE A 134 -0.41 5.98 25.52
CA ILE A 134 -1.17 5.45 24.37
C ILE A 134 -0.90 3.94 24.28
N PRO A 135 -1.95 3.09 24.30
CA PRO A 135 -1.77 1.64 24.41
C PRO A 135 -1.41 1.01 23.06
N TRP A 136 -0.16 1.21 22.62
CA TRP A 136 0.38 0.68 21.37
C TRP A 136 0.16 -0.84 21.24
N GLY A 137 -0.49 -1.26 20.16
CA GLY A 137 -0.78 -2.66 19.86
C GLY A 137 -2.03 -3.22 20.54
N ALA A 138 -2.66 -2.46 21.43
CA ALA A 138 -3.86 -2.84 22.17
C ALA A 138 -5.05 -1.92 21.83
N GLU A 139 -6.22 -2.23 22.37
CA GLU A 139 -7.39 -1.36 22.24
C GLU A 139 -7.15 -0.05 23.01
N TRP A 140 -7.58 1.06 22.43
CA TRP A 140 -7.66 2.33 23.12
C TRP A 140 -9.12 2.69 23.42
N SER A 141 -9.48 2.52 24.68
CA SER A 141 -10.77 2.86 25.24
C SER A 141 -10.61 3.61 26.56
N THR A 142 -11.60 4.46 26.86
CA THR A 142 -11.86 4.94 28.22
C THR A 142 -13.13 4.27 28.73
N SER A 143 -13.47 4.48 30.00
CA SER A 143 -14.49 3.76 30.79
C SER A 143 -15.80 3.41 30.08
N SER A 144 -16.22 4.17 29.07
CA SER A 144 -17.44 3.91 28.28
C SER A 144 -17.27 4.00 26.76
N ASN A 145 -16.14 4.50 26.24
CA ASN A 145 -15.96 4.81 24.81
C ASN A 145 -14.70 4.16 24.25
N VAL A 146 -14.84 3.51 23.09
CA VAL A 146 -13.71 2.94 22.33
C VAL A 146 -13.35 3.91 21.21
N TYR A 147 -12.15 4.50 21.28
CA TYR A 147 -11.67 5.44 20.26
C TYR A 147 -10.95 4.74 19.13
N MET A 148 -10.33 3.59 19.42
CA MET A 148 -9.71 2.75 18.40
C MET A 148 -9.55 1.31 18.89
N SER A 149 -10.03 0.34 18.10
CA SER A 149 -10.04 -1.08 18.46
C SER A 149 -8.63 -1.70 18.55
N LYS A 150 -7.66 -1.13 17.83
CA LYS A 150 -6.25 -1.53 17.91
C LYS A 150 -5.36 -0.35 17.52
N VAL A 151 -4.58 0.15 18.47
CA VAL A 151 -3.54 1.13 18.18
C VAL A 151 -2.45 0.46 17.35
N PRO A 152 -2.13 0.99 16.16
CA PRO A 152 -1.12 0.40 15.29
C PRO A 152 0.29 0.54 15.90
N ASN A 153 1.12 -0.47 15.68
CA ASN A 153 2.55 -0.45 15.99
C ASN A 153 3.34 -0.19 14.70
N ASP A 154 4.57 0.31 14.85
CA ASP A 154 5.45 0.43 13.70
C ASP A 154 5.67 -0.95 13.03
N PRO A 155 5.61 -1.02 11.69
CA PRO A 155 5.80 -2.28 10.97
C PRO A 155 7.24 -2.84 11.08
N LEU A 156 8.22 -2.06 11.55
CA LEU A 156 9.57 -2.55 11.84
C LEU A 156 9.71 -2.96 13.32
N PRO A 157 10.27 -4.15 13.60
CA PRO A 157 10.61 -4.52 14.97
C PRO A 157 11.72 -3.61 15.50
N GLY A 158 11.56 -3.10 16.73
CA GLY A 158 12.52 -2.21 17.38
C GLY A 158 12.33 -0.72 17.07
N GLN A 159 11.33 -0.36 16.26
CA GLN A 159 10.86 1.02 16.14
C GLN A 159 9.48 1.17 16.76
N ALA A 160 9.19 2.37 17.27
CA ALA A 160 7.91 2.69 17.89
C ALA A 160 7.47 4.10 17.47
N TYR A 161 6.15 4.29 17.43
CA TYR A 161 5.58 5.61 17.28
C TYR A 161 5.70 6.40 18.59
N THR A 162 5.91 7.70 18.45
CA THR A 162 6.00 8.61 19.60
C THR A 162 4.80 9.54 19.60
N TYR A 163 4.15 9.64 20.76
CA TYR A 163 3.12 10.63 21.02
C TYR A 163 3.64 11.64 22.04
N ALA A 164 3.62 12.93 21.66
CA ALA A 164 4.02 14.03 22.52
C ALA A 164 2.87 15.07 22.59
N PRO A 165 2.04 15.06 23.64
CA PRO A 165 1.06 16.11 23.86
C PRO A 165 1.73 17.37 24.38
N ASP A 166 1.11 18.50 24.09
CA ASP A 166 1.45 19.81 24.62
C ASP A 166 0.18 20.38 25.25
N ALA A 167 0.11 20.23 26.58
CA ALA A 167 -1.04 20.64 27.37
C ALA A 167 -1.20 22.16 27.45
N ALA A 168 -0.15 22.95 27.20
CA ALA A 168 -0.23 24.41 27.25
C ALA A 168 -0.97 24.95 26.02
N ASN A 169 -0.76 24.32 24.87
CA ASN A 169 -1.36 24.73 23.59
C ASN A 169 -2.48 23.79 23.13
N ASP A 170 -2.88 22.84 23.97
CA ASP A 170 -3.92 21.84 23.70
C ASP A 170 -3.72 21.17 22.33
N THR A 171 -2.48 20.74 22.09
CA THR A 171 -2.04 20.17 20.81
C THR A 171 -1.27 18.89 21.06
N PHE A 172 -0.97 18.17 19.98
CA PHE A 172 -0.13 16.98 20.05
C PHE A 172 0.77 16.86 18.84
N THR A 173 1.85 16.12 18.98
CA THR A 173 2.71 15.72 17.87
C THR A 173 2.87 14.21 17.88
N LEU A 174 2.39 13.56 16.82
CA LEU A 174 2.70 12.17 16.51
C LEU A 174 3.94 12.13 15.64
N THR A 175 4.95 11.34 16.03
CA THR A 175 6.22 11.25 15.31
C THR A 175 6.53 9.80 14.95
N ALA A 176 6.86 9.56 13.67
CA ALA A 176 7.34 8.28 13.16
C ALA A 176 8.61 8.50 12.34
N CYS A 177 9.32 7.40 12.11
CA CYS A 177 10.52 7.36 11.29
C CYS A 177 10.23 6.69 9.96
N LEU A 178 10.30 7.48 8.89
CA LEU A 178 10.20 6.96 7.53
C LEU A 178 11.57 6.50 7.07
N GLU A 179 11.60 5.35 6.39
CA GLU A 179 12.84 4.77 5.87
C GLU A 179 13.33 5.52 4.62
N ASN A 180 12.40 6.06 3.82
CA ASN A 180 12.73 6.84 2.64
C ASN A 180 13.07 8.30 2.98
N LYS A 181 14.37 8.63 3.03
CA LYS A 181 14.86 10.00 3.26
C LYS A 181 14.42 11.02 2.21
N SER A 182 14.14 10.58 0.98
CA SER A 182 13.72 11.48 -0.10
C SER A 182 12.20 11.68 -0.15
N ASP A 183 11.46 11.28 0.87
CA ASP A 183 10.02 11.46 0.92
C ASP A 183 9.65 12.94 1.07
N ALA A 184 8.68 13.41 0.28
CA ALA A 184 8.24 14.81 0.33
C ALA A 184 7.57 15.19 1.66
N LYS A 185 7.18 14.19 2.48
CA LYS A 185 6.57 14.38 3.80
C LYS A 185 7.58 14.34 4.95
N CYS A 186 8.87 14.19 4.68
CA CYS A 186 9.88 14.34 5.71
C CYS A 186 9.84 15.76 6.31
N ASP A 187 9.91 15.84 7.63
CA ASP A 187 10.05 17.10 8.34
C ASP A 187 11.38 17.77 7.96
N LYS A 188 11.36 19.11 7.91
CA LYS A 188 12.53 19.92 7.64
C LYS A 188 12.81 20.86 8.79
N ASP A 189 14.08 21.15 9.03
CA ASP A 189 14.50 22.21 9.94
C ASP A 189 14.24 23.59 9.34
N ALA A 190 14.54 24.66 10.08
CA ALA A 190 14.39 26.03 9.62
C ALA A 190 15.26 26.37 8.39
N SER A 191 16.32 25.59 8.16
CA SER A 191 17.23 25.72 7.02
C SER A 191 16.79 24.89 5.81
N GLY A 192 15.69 24.13 5.91
CA GLY A 192 15.16 23.29 4.85
C GLY A 192 15.83 21.91 4.74
N ASN A 193 16.71 21.54 5.66
CA ASN A 193 17.34 20.22 5.69
C ASN A 193 16.38 19.20 6.30
N ILE A 194 16.43 17.98 5.77
CA ILE A 194 15.62 16.86 6.29
C ILE A 194 16.07 16.52 7.71
N ILE A 195 15.11 16.49 8.63
CA ILE A 195 15.36 16.08 10.02
C ILE A 195 15.49 14.56 10.06
N ALA A 196 16.64 14.07 10.51
CA ALA A 196 16.90 12.65 10.66
C ALA A 196 16.17 12.07 11.89
N CYS A 197 15.91 10.78 11.83
CA CYS A 197 15.50 10.01 13.00
C CYS A 197 16.69 9.67 13.88
N SER A 198 16.43 9.38 15.16
CA SER A 198 17.43 8.87 16.10
C SER A 198 18.13 7.66 15.49
N GLY A 199 19.43 7.76 15.18
CA GLY A 199 20.21 6.69 14.54
C GLY A 199 20.30 6.72 13.01
N ASP A 200 20.09 7.88 12.37
CA ASP A 200 20.44 8.22 10.97
C ASP A 200 19.87 7.32 9.86
N SER A 201 18.93 6.41 10.18
CA SER A 201 18.42 5.39 9.27
C SER A 201 17.20 5.82 8.46
N GLY A 202 16.71 7.06 8.64
CA GLY A 202 15.48 7.54 8.03
C GLY A 202 15.28 9.05 8.18
N CYS A 203 14.08 9.52 7.82
CA CYS A 203 13.64 10.89 8.08
C CYS A 203 12.47 10.93 9.05
N ARG A 204 12.41 11.99 9.86
CA ARG A 204 11.31 12.23 10.79
C ARG A 204 10.06 12.63 10.01
N TYR A 205 8.92 12.06 10.38
CA TYR A 205 7.61 12.46 9.91
C TYR A 205 6.73 12.77 11.11
N SER A 206 6.28 14.03 11.20
CA SER A 206 5.42 14.47 12.29
C SER A 206 4.03 14.89 11.81
N VAL A 207 3.02 14.56 12.59
CA VAL A 207 1.63 14.99 12.38
C VAL A 207 1.14 15.74 13.62
N LYS A 208 0.52 16.89 13.39
CA LYS A 208 -0.13 17.75 14.40
C LYS A 208 -1.65 17.64 14.28
N PRO A 209 -2.47 18.23 15.18
CA PRO A 209 -3.93 18.10 15.17
C PRO A 209 -4.61 18.49 13.87
#